data_AF-A0AAE7ALL2-F1
#
_entry.id   AF-A0AAE7ALL2-F1
#
_cell.length_a   1.000
_cell.length_b   1.000
_cell.length_c   1.000
_cell.angle_alpha   90.00
_cell.angle_beta   90.00
_cell.angle_gamma   90.00
#
_symmetry.space_group_name_H-M   'P 1'
#
loop_
_entity.id
_entity.type
_entity.pdbx_description
1 polymer ?
#
loop_
_entity_poly.entity_id
_entity_poly.type
_entity_poly.pdbx_seq_one_letter_code
_entity_poly.pdbx_strand_id
1 'polypeptide(L)'
;MNRLLKRLREHKDELLLVLKRPEVPLHTNGSERDIRGHVKKRKVSGSTRSEEGRRCRDTFMSLKNTCRKLGMSFWKYLQERINGGPFVPLAELINQR
;
A
#
# COMPACT_ATOMS: atom_id res chain seq x y z
N MET A 1 -31.91 -3.08 9.67
CA MET A 1 -31.40 -4.46 9.84
C MET A 1 -30.82 -5.07 8.55
N ASN A 2 -31.50 -4.98 7.39
CA ASN A 2 -31.15 -5.81 6.20
C ASN A 2 -29.89 -5.41 5.39
N ARG A 3 -29.35 -4.19 5.55
CA ARG A 3 -28.23 -3.70 4.72
C ARG A 3 -26.91 -4.45 4.96
N LEU A 4 -26.62 -4.77 6.22
CA LEU A 4 -25.40 -5.50 6.61
C LEU A 4 -25.43 -6.94 6.09
N LEU A 5 -26.55 -7.62 6.29
CA LEU A 5 -26.79 -8.97 5.75
C LEU A 5 -26.69 -9.02 4.23
N LYS A 6 -27.26 -8.04 3.52
CA LYS A 6 -27.15 -7.92 2.07
C LYS A 6 -25.68 -7.80 1.64
N ARG A 7 -24.91 -6.90 2.26
CA ARG A 7 -23.49 -6.69 1.96
C ARG A 7 -22.64 -7.93 2.27
N LEU A 8 -22.89 -8.64 3.37
CA LEU A 8 -22.21 -9.90 3.68
C LEU A 8 -22.46 -10.97 2.63
N ARG A 9 -23.71 -11.06 2.14
CA ARG A 9 -24.07 -11.97 1.04
C ARG A 9 -23.38 -11.60 -0.26
N GLU A 10 -23.35 -10.30 -0.60
CA GLU A 10 -22.71 -9.79 -1.81
C GLU A 10 -21.20 -10.06 -1.85
N HIS A 11 -20.51 -9.97 -0.70
CA HIS A 11 -19.05 -10.20 -0.61
C HIS A 11 -18.67 -11.58 -0.06
N LYS A 12 -19.60 -12.55 -0.04
CA LYS A 12 -19.37 -13.88 0.56
C LYS A 12 -18.12 -14.57 0.00
N ASP A 13 -17.91 -14.50 -1.31
CA ASP A 13 -16.79 -15.16 -1.98
C ASP A 13 -15.43 -14.54 -1.61
N GLU A 14 -15.38 -13.22 -1.44
CA GLU A 14 -14.18 -12.52 -0.97
C GLU A 14 -13.88 -12.84 0.50
N LEU A 15 -14.91 -12.83 1.35
CA LEU A 15 -14.80 -13.10 2.79
C LEU A 15 -14.36 -14.53 3.10
N LEU A 16 -14.70 -15.48 2.22
CA LEU A 16 -14.38 -16.90 2.38
C LEU A 16 -13.22 -17.36 1.49
N LEU A 17 -12.46 -16.44 0.88
CA LEU A 17 -11.33 -16.76 0.02
C LEU A 17 -10.28 -17.64 0.72
N VAL A 18 -10.11 -17.48 2.04
CA VAL A 18 -9.19 -18.28 2.86
C VAL A 18 -9.45 -19.78 2.78
N LEU A 19 -10.69 -20.22 2.49
CA LEU A 19 -11.02 -21.63 2.31
C LEU A 19 -10.38 -22.22 1.05
N LYS A 20 -10.16 -21.39 0.03
CA LYS A 20 -9.47 -21.77 -1.22
C LYS A 20 -7.97 -21.47 -1.16
N ARG A 21 -7.59 -20.44 -0.40
CA ARG A 21 -6.22 -19.92 -0.28
C ARG A 21 -5.86 -19.69 1.19
N PRO A 22 -5.48 -20.75 1.94
CA PRO A 22 -5.21 -20.67 3.37
C PRO A 22 -4.10 -19.68 3.77
N GLU A 23 -3.21 -19.34 2.83
CA GLU A 23 -2.15 -18.35 3.01
C GLU A 23 -2.68 -16.90 3.09
N VAL A 24 -3.92 -16.66 2.65
CA VAL A 24 -4.55 -15.33 2.71
C VAL A 24 -5.21 -15.15 4.08
N PRO A 25 -4.90 -14.07 4.83
CA PRO A 25 -5.53 -13.81 6.11
C PRO A 25 -7.05 -13.58 5.99
N LEU A 26 -7.82 -14.07 6.96
CA LEU A 26 -9.27 -13.80 7.08
C LEU A 26 -9.58 -12.31 7.39
N HIS A 27 -8.58 -11.53 7.79
CA HIS A 27 -8.73 -10.14 8.21
C HIS A 27 -8.03 -9.16 7.25
N THR A 28 -8.47 -7.89 7.27
CA THR A 28 -7.94 -6.80 6.44
C THR A 28 -6.78 -6.01 7.06
N ASN A 29 -6.23 -6.48 8.18
CA ASN A 29 -5.20 -5.76 8.96
C ASN A 29 -4.00 -5.27 8.12
N GLY A 30 -3.53 -6.08 7.16
CA GLY A 30 -2.43 -5.71 6.26
C GLY A 30 -2.78 -4.50 5.39
N SER A 31 -3.92 -4.57 4.70
CA SER A 31 -4.44 -3.50 3.85
C SER A 31 -4.73 -2.22 4.65
N GLU A 32 -5.32 -2.34 5.83
CA GLU A 32 -5.57 -1.20 6.73
C GLU A 32 -4.28 -0.53 7.19
N ARG A 33 -3.26 -1.32 7.53
CA ARG A 33 -1.94 -0.81 7.91
C ARG A 33 -1.27 -0.06 6.76
N ASP A 34 -1.44 -0.54 5.53
CA ASP A 34 -0.87 0.09 4.33
C ASP A 34 -1.52 1.45 4.02
N ILE A 35 -2.85 1.55 4.11
CA ILE A 35 -3.56 2.81 3.84
C ILE A 35 -3.48 3.82 4.99
N ARG A 36 -3.22 3.37 6.22
CA ARG A 36 -3.18 4.22 7.43
C ARG A 36 -2.23 5.41 7.29
N GLY A 37 -1.07 5.22 6.68
CA GLY A 37 -0.10 6.29 6.44
C GLY A 37 -0.68 7.40 5.56
N HIS A 38 -1.40 7.01 4.50
CA HIS A 38 -2.06 7.93 3.58
C HIS A 38 -3.18 8.72 4.29
N VAL A 39 -4.03 8.03 5.06
CA VAL A 39 -5.12 8.68 5.81
C VAL A 39 -4.58 9.65 6.85
N LYS A 40 -3.50 9.29 7.57
CA LYS A 40 -2.83 10.20 8.52
C LYS A 40 -2.27 11.44 7.80
N LYS A 41 -1.59 11.27 6.67
CA LYS A 41 -1.04 12.40 5.90
C LYS A 41 -2.15 13.33 5.42
N ARG A 42 -3.27 12.78 4.92
CA ARG A 42 -4.45 13.57 4.54
C ARG A 42 -5.07 14.30 5.72
N LYS A 43 -5.14 13.67 6.88
CA LYS A 43 -5.67 14.31 8.11
C LYS A 43 -4.82 15.52 8.53
N VAL A 44 -3.49 15.40 8.46
CA VAL A 44 -2.56 16.45 8.91
C VAL A 44 -2.39 17.56 7.87
N SER A 45 -2.26 17.22 6.59
CA SER A 45 -1.92 18.18 5.53
C SER A 45 -3.12 18.58 4.66
N GLY A 46 -4.32 18.06 4.95
CA GLY A 46 -5.47 18.18 4.07
C GLY A 46 -5.32 17.38 2.77
N SER A 47 -6.13 17.74 1.78
CA SER A 47 -6.07 17.18 0.43
C SER A 47 -5.03 17.91 -0.43
N THR A 48 -4.69 17.31 -1.57
CA THR A 48 -3.81 17.91 -2.58
C THR A 48 -4.58 18.95 -3.40
N ARG A 49 -3.97 20.12 -3.65
CA ARG A 49 -4.59 21.21 -4.42
C ARG A 49 -4.37 21.13 -5.93
N SER A 50 -3.39 20.35 -6.38
CA SER A 50 -3.10 20.13 -7.80
C SER A 50 -2.91 18.64 -8.10
N GLU A 51 -2.96 18.30 -9.38
CA GLU A 51 -2.70 16.94 -9.84
C GLU A 51 -1.22 16.54 -9.64
N GLU A 52 -0.30 17.46 -9.88
CA GLU A 52 1.14 17.26 -9.69
C GLU A 52 1.45 16.98 -8.22
N GLY A 53 0.84 17.73 -7.31
CA GLY A 53 0.96 17.51 -5.87
C GLY A 53 0.40 16.14 -5.45
N ARG A 54 -0.71 15.72 -6.06
CA ARG A 54 -1.29 14.38 -5.84
C ARG A 54 -0.34 13.28 -6.32
N ARG A 55 0.14 13.40 -7.56
CA ARG A 55 1.06 12.46 -8.18
C ARG A 55 2.36 12.33 -7.39
N CYS A 56 2.94 13.46 -6.96
CA CYS A 56 4.13 13.49 -6.11
C CYS A 56 3.89 12.73 -4.79
N ARG A 57 2.84 13.09 -4.04
CA ARG A 57 2.49 12.44 -2.77
C ARG A 57 2.31 10.93 -2.95
N ASP A 58 1.53 10.52 -3.94
CA ASP A 58 1.15 9.12 -4.14
C ASP A 58 2.37 8.30 -4.59
N THR A 59 3.23 8.87 -5.44
CA THR A 59 4.50 8.26 -5.86
C THR A 59 5.43 8.01 -4.68
N PHE A 60 5.73 9.04 -3.87
CA PHE A 60 6.64 8.89 -2.73
C PHE A 60 6.07 7.98 -1.64
N MET A 61 4.76 8.03 -1.38
CA MET A 61 4.12 7.09 -0.45
C MET A 61 4.20 5.65 -0.95
N SER A 62 3.99 5.41 -2.24
CA SER A 62 4.14 4.09 -2.86
C SER A 62 5.59 3.57 -2.71
N LEU A 63 6.58 4.37 -3.12
CA LEU A 63 8.00 4.02 -3.00
C LEU A 63 8.41 3.68 -1.57
N LYS A 64 8.00 4.51 -0.60
CA LYS A 64 8.27 4.29 0.82
C LYS A 64 7.65 2.98 1.33
N ASN A 65 6.39 2.73 0.98
CA ASN A 65 5.69 1.51 1.39
C ASN A 65 6.35 0.26 0.78
N THR A 66 6.75 0.32 -0.49
CA THR A 66 7.49 -0.75 -1.16
C THR A 66 8.83 -1.03 -0.49
N CYS A 67 9.65 0.01 -0.25
CA CYS A 67 10.92 -0.15 0.48
C CYS A 67 10.70 -0.84 1.83
N ARG A 68 9.69 -0.40 2.59
CA ARG A 68 9.35 -1.02 3.88
C ARG A 68 8.96 -2.49 3.74
N LYS A 69 8.16 -2.86 2.74
CA LYS A 69 7.77 -4.26 2.49
C LYS A 69 8.97 -5.13 2.10
N LEU A 70 9.93 -4.57 1.37
CA LEU A 70 11.16 -5.26 0.98
C LEU A 70 12.23 -5.29 2.09
N GLY A 71 12.01 -4.62 3.23
CA GLY A 71 13.00 -4.53 4.32
C GLY A 71 14.14 -3.55 4.04
N MET A 72 13.95 -2.61 3.11
CA MET A 72 14.93 -1.62 2.69
C MET A 72 14.67 -0.26 3.33
N SER A 73 15.75 0.49 3.58
CA SER A 73 15.65 1.90 3.98
C SER A 73 15.22 2.77 2.80
N PHE A 74 14.07 3.43 2.94
CA PHE A 74 13.58 4.39 1.95
C PHE A 74 14.54 5.56 1.75
N TRP A 75 15.18 6.06 2.83
CA TRP A 75 16.12 7.17 2.73
C TRP A 75 17.38 6.80 1.96
N LYS A 76 17.94 5.61 2.22
CA LYS A 76 19.08 5.09 1.47
C LYS A 76 18.74 4.95 -0.01
N TYR A 77 17.59 4.34 -0.31
CA TYR A 77 17.09 4.22 -1.68
C TYR A 77 16.95 5.59 -2.37
N LEU A 78 16.39 6.59 -1.68
CA LEU A 78 16.22 7.93 -2.26
C LEU A 78 17.57 8.62 -2.51
N GLN A 79 18.52 8.53 -1.58
CA GLN A 79 19.85 9.11 -1.73
C GLN A 79 20.60 8.47 -2.91
N GLU A 80 20.59 7.14 -3.01
CA GLU A 80 21.20 6.43 -4.14
C GLU A 80 20.56 6.85 -5.46
N ARG A 81 19.23 6.99 -5.52
CA ARG A 81 18.52 7.43 -6.73
C ARG A 81 18.84 8.87 -7.14
N ILE A 82 19.04 9.78 -6.18
CA ILE A 82 19.37 11.18 -6.47
C ILE A 82 20.84 11.35 -6.85
N ASN A 83 21.73 10.63 -6.16
CA ASN A 83 23.18 10.77 -6.33
C ASN A 83 23.76 9.90 -7.47
N GLY A 84 22.91 9.23 -8.26
CA GLY A 84 23.36 8.33 -9.32
C GLY A 84 24.04 7.05 -8.81
N GLY A 85 23.69 6.62 -7.59
CA GLY A 85 24.13 5.36 -7.00
C GLY A 85 23.54 4.13 -7.72
N PRO A 86 23.83 2.92 -7.20
CA PRO A 86 23.39 1.68 -7.82
C PRO A 86 21.88 1.66 -8.04
N PHE A 87 21.46 1.30 -9.25
CA PHE A 87 20.05 1.18 -9.56
C PHE A 87 19.47 -0.05 -8.85
N VAL A 88 18.52 0.19 -7.94
CA VAL A 88 17.73 -0.87 -7.29
C VAL A 88 16.35 -0.95 -7.95
N PRO A 89 16.07 -1.97 -8.77
CA PRO A 89 14.79 -2.13 -9.44
C PRO A 89 13.72 -2.66 -8.47
N LEU A 90 13.04 -1.77 -7.76
CA LEU A 90 11.99 -2.15 -6.81
C LEU A 90 10.91 -3.04 -7.44
N ALA A 91 10.57 -2.82 -8.72
CA ALA A 91 9.58 -3.61 -9.44
C ALA A 91 10.02 -5.07 -9.63
N GLU A 92 11.29 -5.30 -9.98
CA GLU A 92 11.82 -6.65 -10.15
C GLU A 92 11.87 -7.40 -8.81
N LEU A 93 12.29 -6.70 -7.75
CA LEU A 93 12.32 -7.27 -6.40
C LEU A 93 10.94 -7.66 -5.87
N ILE A 94 9.88 -6.97 -6.30
CA ILE A 94 8.50 -7.36 -5.95
C ILE A 94 8.12 -8.69 -6.61
N ASN A 95 8.51 -8.91 -7.87
CA ASN A 95 8.15 -10.12 -8.62
C ASN A 95 8.92 -11.37 -8.19
N GLN A 96 9.98 -11.22 -7.40
CA GLN A 96 10.79 -12.32 -6.86
C GLN A 96 10.23 -12.90 -5.56
N ARG A 97 9.09 -12.40 -5.07
CA ARG A 97 8.40 -12.84 -3.84
C ARG A 97 7.01 -13.36 -4.15
#